data_AF-A0A662Q887-F1
#
_entry.id   AF-A0A662Q887-F1
#
_cell.length_a   1.000
_cell.length_b   1.000
_cell.length_c   1.000
_cell.angle_alpha   90.00
_cell.angle_beta   90.00
_cell.angle_gamma   90.00
#
_symmetry.space_group_name_H-M   'P 1'
#
loop_
_entity.id
_entity.type
_entity.pdbx_description
1 polymer ?
#
loop_
_entity_poly.entity_id
_entity_poly.type
_entity_poly.pdbx_seq_one_letter_code
_entity_poly.pdbx_strand_id
1 'polypeptide(L)'
;MTLLVDSREAVQAQGVIKRLKELSIEVKVEPLPAGDYLVYDVLIERKTPTGLLSDTKSKRLWSELDKMKRCEGITPLVVIEGSLSMAEKFTNWSATQILGVINSIILDWNI
;
A
#
# COMPACT_ATOMS: atom_id res chain seq x y z
N MET A 1 -7.45 19.20 -7.34
CA MET A 1 -7.19 18.09 -6.40
C MET A 1 -5.72 17.76 -6.53
N THR A 2 -4.98 17.83 -5.43
CA THR A 2 -3.54 17.59 -5.41
C THR A 2 -3.29 16.27 -4.69
N LEU A 3 -2.56 15.38 -5.34
CA LEU A 3 -2.17 14.07 -4.82
C LEU A 3 -0.68 14.11 -4.46
N LEU A 4 -0.36 13.78 -3.20
CA LEU A 4 1.04 13.65 -2.78
C LEU A 4 1.50 12.22 -3.01
N VAL A 5 2.71 12.06 -3.54
CA VAL A 5 3.33 10.75 -3.76
C VAL A 5 4.67 10.70 -3.04
N ASP A 6 4.91 9.63 -2.31
CA ASP A 6 6.21 9.36 -1.71
C ASP A 6 7.29 9.33 -2.79
N SER A 7 8.42 9.98 -2.52
CA SER A 7 9.52 10.10 -3.48
C SER A 7 10.08 8.76 -3.93
N ARG A 8 10.04 7.71 -3.10
CA ARG A 8 10.48 6.35 -3.47
C ARG A 8 9.44 5.69 -4.37
N GLU A 9 8.16 5.85 -4.07
CA GLU A 9 7.08 5.30 -4.89
C GLU A 9 7.04 5.96 -6.27
N ALA A 10 7.26 7.27 -6.35
CA ALA A 10 7.33 7.98 -7.64
C ALA A 10 8.42 7.42 -8.58
N VAL A 11 9.48 6.84 -8.03
CA VAL A 11 10.55 6.16 -8.79
C VAL A 11 10.12 4.74 -9.19
N GLN A 12 9.44 4.00 -8.30
CA GLN A 12 9.06 2.61 -8.54
C GLN A 12 7.82 2.44 -9.43
N ALA A 13 6.83 3.33 -9.28
CA ALA A 13 5.53 3.25 -9.92
C ALA A 13 5.33 4.34 -10.98
N GLN A 14 6.32 4.53 -11.88
CA GLN A 14 6.27 5.54 -12.94
C GLN A 14 5.00 5.45 -13.82
N GLY A 15 4.48 4.23 -14.02
CA GLY A 15 3.23 4.00 -14.74
C GLY A 15 2.01 4.63 -14.05
N VAL A 16 1.95 4.56 -12.72
CA VAL A 16 0.89 5.21 -11.91
C VAL A 16 0.99 6.73 -12.06
N ILE A 17 2.19 7.29 -11.91
CA ILE A 17 2.43 8.74 -12.08
C ILE A 17 2.01 9.22 -13.46
N LYS A 18 2.39 8.49 -14.51
CA LYS A 18 2.01 8.81 -15.88
C LYS A 18 0.49 8.82 -16.01
N ARG A 19 -0.20 7.80 -15.48
CA ARG A 19 -1.65 7.70 -15.57
C ARG A 19 -2.36 8.82 -14.80
N LEU A 20 -1.87 9.20 -13.63
CA LEU A 20 -2.40 10.34 -12.86
C LEU A 20 -2.31 11.65 -13.66
N LYS A 21 -1.17 11.89 -14.33
CA LYS A 21 -0.98 13.05 -15.20
C LYS A 21 -1.92 13.04 -16.41
N GLU A 22 -2.11 11.89 -17.06
CA GLU A 22 -3.07 11.73 -18.16
C GLU A 22 -4.52 12.03 -17.72
N LEU A 23 -4.85 11.76 -16.46
CA LEU A 23 -6.14 12.10 -15.85
C LEU A 23 -6.22 13.57 -15.39
N SER A 24 -5.23 14.40 -15.72
CA SER A 24 -5.14 15.81 -15.30
C SER A 24 -5.15 16.01 -13.78
N ILE A 25 -4.67 15.02 -13.02
CA ILE A 25 -4.49 15.12 -11.57
C ILE A 25 -3.16 15.81 -11.30
N GLU A 26 -3.17 16.83 -10.44
CA GLU A 26 -1.96 17.47 -9.98
C GLU A 26 -1.21 16.54 -9.01
N VAL A 27 0.04 16.23 -9.34
CA VAL A 27 0.89 15.32 -8.56
C VAL A 27 2.04 16.11 -7.96
N LYS A 28 2.19 16.05 -6.64
CA LYS A 28 3.34 16.59 -5.90
C LYS A 28 4.15 15.42 -5.35
N VAL A 29 5.45 15.41 -5.62
CA VAL A 29 6.36 14.35 -5.15
C VAL A 29 7.17 14.87 -3.97
N GLU A 30 7.07 14.21 -2.83
CA GLU A 30 7.81 14.55 -1.61
C GLU A 30 8.01 13.31 -0.72
N PRO A 31 9.02 13.27 0.15
CA PRO A 31 9.16 12.16 1.09
C PRO A 31 7.97 12.13 2.07
N LEU A 32 7.31 10.98 2.18
CA LEU A 32 6.23 10.78 3.16
C LEU A 32 6.76 9.96 4.35
N PRO A 33 6.35 10.30 5.60
CA PRO A 33 6.77 9.55 6.78
C PRO A 33 6.13 8.14 6.87
N ALA A 34 4.98 7.95 6.21
CA ALA A 34 4.22 6.71 6.12
C ALA A 34 3.40 6.72 4.82
N GLY A 35 3.05 5.54 4.29
CA GLY A 35 2.28 5.41 3.06
C GLY A 35 3.06 5.78 1.79
N ASP A 36 2.44 5.49 0.66
CA ASP A 36 2.94 5.74 -0.69
C ASP A 36 2.24 6.92 -1.37
N TYR A 37 0.95 7.12 -1.06
CA TYR A 37 0.14 8.20 -1.62
C TYR A 37 -0.73 8.84 -0.56
N LEU A 38 -0.86 10.18 -0.57
CA LEU A 38 -1.83 10.91 0.25
C LEU A 38 -2.80 11.67 -0.65
N VAL A 39 -4.09 11.40 -0.48
CA VAL A 39 -5.19 12.07 -1.19
C VAL A 39 -6.19 12.56 -0.16
N TYR A 40 -6.28 13.89 0.01
CA TYR A 40 -7.02 14.50 1.12
C TYR A 40 -6.55 13.94 2.48
N ASP A 41 -7.43 13.29 3.22
CA ASP A 41 -7.17 12.62 4.49
C ASP A 41 -6.91 11.12 4.32
N VAL A 42 -6.88 10.58 3.09
CA VAL A 42 -6.66 9.15 2.84
C VAL A 42 -5.19 8.87 2.54
N LEU A 43 -4.54 8.13 3.44
CA LEU A 43 -3.16 7.67 3.26
C LEU A 43 -3.15 6.24 2.75
N ILE A 44 -2.57 6.05 1.57
CA ILE A 44 -2.59 4.79 0.84
C ILE A 44 -1.22 4.14 0.90
N GLU A 45 -1.18 2.87 1.31
CA GLU A 45 -0.03 1.98 1.11
C GLU A 45 -0.35 1.03 -0.05
N ARG A 46 0.48 1.05 -1.09
CA ARG A 46 0.31 0.19 -2.26
C ARG A 46 1.20 -1.04 -2.15
N LYS A 47 0.61 -2.21 -2.33
CA LYS A 47 1.34 -3.48 -2.33
C LYS A 47 0.98 -4.33 -3.52
N THR A 48 1.99 -4.99 -4.08
CA THR A 48 1.72 -6.16 -4.92
C THR A 48 1.38 -7.35 -4.02
N PRO A 49 0.64 -8.36 -4.50
CA PRO A 49 0.39 -9.59 -3.78
C PRO A 49 1.66 -10.26 -3.23
N THR A 50 2.74 -10.31 -4.01
CA THR A 50 4.02 -10.88 -3.55
C THR A 50 4.71 -9.99 -2.51
N GLY A 51 4.65 -8.67 -2.68
CA GLY A 51 5.16 -7.68 -1.73
C GLY A 51 4.43 -7.70 -0.38
N LEU A 52 3.11 -7.96 -0.38
CA LEU A 52 2.34 -8.18 0.84
C LEU A 52 2.91 -9.35 1.64
N LEU A 53 3.12 -10.49 0.98
CA LEU A 53 3.59 -11.72 1.64
C LEU A 53 5.06 -11.63 2.07
N SER A 54 5.93 -11.04 1.24
CA SER A 54 7.34 -10.84 1.61
C SER A 54 7.47 -9.98 2.86
N ASP A 55 6.66 -8.92 2.96
CA ASP A 55 6.75 -7.97 4.07
C ASP A 55 6.00 -8.42 5.31
N THR A 56 5.00 -9.28 5.14
CA THR A 56 4.42 -10.05 6.25
C THR A 56 5.52 -10.90 6.89
N LYS A 57 6.28 -11.65 6.08
CA LYS A 57 7.34 -12.55 6.55
C LYS A 57 8.49 -11.79 7.24
N SER A 58 8.88 -10.64 6.70
CA SER A 58 9.94 -9.80 7.28
C SER A 58 9.46 -8.91 8.44
N LYS A 59 8.17 -8.95 8.77
CA LYS A 59 7.48 -8.07 9.74
C LYS A 59 7.41 -6.60 9.33
N ARG A 60 7.89 -6.25 8.13
CA ARG A 60 7.86 -4.88 7.61
C ARG A 60 6.44 -4.36 7.45
N LEU A 61 5.51 -5.20 6.99
CA LEU A 61 4.10 -4.85 6.82
C LEU A 61 3.53 -4.25 8.12
N TRP A 62 3.75 -4.92 9.25
CA TRP A 62 3.22 -4.49 10.53
C TRP A 62 3.78 -3.15 11.00
N SER A 63 5.05 -2.86 10.67
CA SER A 63 5.64 -1.55 10.93
C SER A 63 5.06 -0.45 10.03
N GLU A 64 4.68 -0.77 8.80
CA GLU A 64 4.04 0.16 7.87
C GLU A 64 2.62 0.51 8.37
N LEU A 65 1.83 -0.50 8.73
CA LEU A 65 0.48 -0.30 9.28
C LEU A 65 0.48 0.50 10.59
N ASP A 66 1.42 0.23 11.50
CA ASP A 66 1.55 0.99 12.75
C ASP A 66 1.87 2.47 12.50
N LYS A 67 2.76 2.78 11.54
CA LYS A 67 3.06 4.16 11.17
C LYS A 67 1.83 4.88 10.62
N MET A 68 1.09 4.24 9.72
CA MET A 68 -0.14 4.82 9.16
C MET A 68 -1.19 5.07 10.25
N LYS A 69 -1.39 4.11 11.17
CA LYS A 69 -2.33 4.21 12.29
C LYS A 69 -2.04 5.36 13.26
N ARG A 70 -0.77 5.73 13.40
CA ARG A 70 -0.34 6.82 14.29
C ARG A 70 -0.54 8.21 13.67
N CYS A 71 -0.87 8.30 12.38
CA CYS A 71 -1.17 9.57 11.74
C CYS A 71 -2.54 10.07 12.20
N GLU A 72 -2.58 11.21 12.88
CA GLU A 72 -3.82 11.84 13.34
C GLU A 72 -4.59 12.46 12.17
N GLY A 73 -5.92 12.31 12.17
CA GLY A 73 -6.79 12.90 11.15
C GLY A 73 -6.64 12.26 9.77
N ILE A 74 -6.05 11.06 9.70
CA ILE A 74 -5.82 10.32 8.47
C ILE A 74 -6.61 9.00 8.49
N THR A 75 -7.23 8.68 7.36
CA THR A 75 -7.84 7.39 7.06
C THR A 75 -6.82 6.51 6.32
N PRO A 76 -6.26 5.47 6.96
CA PRO A 76 -5.34 4.56 6.30
C PRO A 76 -6.09 3.65 5.32
N LEU A 77 -5.45 3.32 4.18
CA LEU A 77 -5.96 2.38 3.19
C LEU A 77 -4.82 1.53 2.62
N VAL A 78 -4.98 0.21 2.58
CA VAL A 78 -4.05 -0.66 1.86
C VAL A 78 -4.64 -1.05 0.51
N VAL A 79 -3.91 -0.78 -0.57
CA VAL A 79 -4.29 -1.19 -1.93
C VAL A 79 -3.40 -2.35 -2.36
N ILE A 80 -4.00 -3.53 -2.51
CA ILE A 80 -3.33 -4.71 -3.06
C ILE A 80 -3.56 -4.75 -4.58
N GLU A 81 -2.54 -4.39 -5.36
CA GLU A 81 -2.60 -4.35 -6.82
C GLU A 81 -2.04 -5.63 -7.46
N GLY A 82 -2.92 -6.43 -8.02
CA GLY A 82 -2.58 -7.63 -8.79
C GLY A 82 -3.39 -8.86 -8.36
N SER A 83 -3.02 -10.02 -8.90
CA SER A 83 -3.73 -11.27 -8.60
C SER A 83 -3.19 -11.97 -7.35
N LEU A 84 -4.05 -12.17 -6.34
CA LEU A 84 -3.72 -13.00 -5.18
C LEU A 84 -3.50 -14.48 -5.54
N SER A 85 -4.17 -14.99 -6.57
CA SER A 85 -3.97 -16.39 -7.01
C SER A 85 -2.59 -16.61 -7.62
N MET A 86 -2.01 -15.57 -8.24
CA MET A 86 -0.62 -15.63 -8.68
C MET A 86 0.35 -15.66 -7.48
N ALA A 87 0.06 -14.94 -6.41
CA ALA A 87 0.91 -14.98 -5.22
C ALA A 87 0.94 -16.37 -4.58
N GLU A 88 -0.19 -17.08 -4.53
CA GLU A 88 -0.21 -18.49 -4.11
C GLU A 88 0.66 -19.37 -5.03
N LYS A 89 0.57 -19.18 -6.35
CA LYS A 89 1.36 -19.98 -7.32
C LYS A 89 2.87 -19.74 -7.24
N PHE A 90 3.29 -18.52 -6.95
CA PHE A 90 4.70 -18.11 -6.99
C PHE A 90 5.36 -17.99 -5.62
N THR A 91 4.65 -18.31 -4.54
CA THR A 91 5.18 -18.32 -3.18
C THR A 91 4.82 -19.63 -2.46
N ASN A 92 5.36 -19.84 -1.26
CA ASN A 92 5.03 -21.00 -0.43
C ASN A 92 3.85 -20.73 0.53
N TRP A 93 3.04 -19.71 0.25
CA TRP A 93 1.86 -19.36 1.06
C TRP A 93 0.61 -20.01 0.48
N SER A 94 -0.17 -20.69 1.31
CA SER A 94 -1.49 -21.19 0.93
C SER A 94 -2.53 -20.08 0.90
N ALA A 95 -3.61 -20.28 0.14
CA ALA A 95 -4.75 -19.36 0.13
C ALA A 95 -5.25 -18.98 1.54
N THR A 96 -5.33 -19.95 2.46
CA THR A 96 -5.75 -19.70 3.85
C THR A 96 -4.78 -18.78 4.58
N GLN A 97 -3.47 -18.93 4.38
CA GLN A 97 -2.48 -18.05 5.01
C GLN A 97 -2.58 -16.63 4.43
N ILE A 98 -2.76 -16.50 3.12
CA ILE A 98 -2.96 -15.20 2.45
C ILE A 98 -4.20 -14.50 3.01
N LEU A 99 -5.33 -15.20 3.10
CA LEU A 99 -6.56 -14.68 3.70
C LEU A 99 -6.37 -14.33 5.17
N GLY A 100 -5.55 -15.08 5.91
CA GLY A 100 -5.19 -14.76 7.29
C GLY A 100 -4.47 -13.41 7.41
N VAL A 101 -3.53 -13.11 6.49
CA VAL A 101 -2.88 -11.78 6.45
C VAL A 101 -3.89 -10.69 6.18
N ILE A 102 -4.74 -10.86 5.16
CA ILE A 102 -5.75 -9.86 4.77
C ILE A 102 -6.75 -9.63 5.91
N ASN A 103 -7.23 -10.71 6.53
CA ASN A 103 -8.14 -10.62 7.67
C ASN A 103 -7.48 -9.90 8.85
N SER A 104 -6.18 -10.09 9.09
CA SER A 104 -5.50 -9.34 10.15
C SER A 104 -5.49 -7.84 9.86
N ILE A 105 -5.22 -7.43 8.61
CA ILE A 105 -5.29 -6.01 8.19
C ILE A 105 -6.69 -5.45 8.44
N ILE A 106 -7.74 -6.16 8.01
CA ILE A 106 -9.12 -5.68 8.09
C ILE A 106 -9.67 -5.72 9.52
N LEU A 107 -9.46 -6.82 10.25
CA LEU A 107 -10.14 -7.10 11.52
C LEU A 107 -9.32 -6.66 12.74
N ASP A 108 -8.00 -6.90 12.72
CA ASP A 108 -7.15 -6.58 13.87
C ASP A 108 -6.63 -5.13 13.75
N TRP A 109 -6.13 -4.78 12.57
CA TRP A 109 -5.63 -3.44 12.31
C TRP A 109 -6.75 -2.46 11.97
N ASN A 110 -7.92 -2.92 11.49
CA ASN A 110 -9.01 -2.03 11.08
C ASN A 110 -8.53 -0.97 10.06
N ILE A 111 -7.86 -1.46 9.01
CA ILE A 111 -7.37 -0.74 7.83
C ILE A 111 -7.93 -1.43 6.58
#